data_AF-A0A354BG26-F1
#
_entry.id   AF-A0A354BG26-F1
#
_cell.length_a   1.000
_cell.length_b   1.000
_cell.length_c   1.000
_cell.angle_alpha   90.00
_cell.angle_beta   90.00
_cell.angle_gamma   90.00
#
_symmetry.space_group_name_H-M   'P 1'
#
loop_
_entity.id
_entity.type
_entity.pdbx_description
1 polymer ?
#
loop_
_entity_poly.entity_id
_entity_poly.type
_entity_poly.pdbx_seq_one_letter_code
_entity_poly.pdbx_strand_id
1 'polypeptide(L)' 'MRILVTGGAGFIGSHLVRRLLGSSHHHIVNLDALRYSGNLN' A
#
# COMPACT_ATOMS: atom_id res chain seq x y z
N MET A 1 -1.25 -12.06 9.61
CA MET A 1 -2.59 -11.46 9.39
C MET A 1 -2.77 -11.09 7.93
N ARG A 2 -4.02 -11.02 7.45
CA ARG A 2 -4.35 -10.51 6.11
C ARG A 2 -4.77 -9.05 6.23
N ILE A 3 -4.14 -8.16 5.47
CA ILE A 3 -4.36 -6.71 5.56
C ILE A 3 -4.75 -6.20 4.17
N LEU A 4 -5.89 -5.51 4.11
CA LEU A 4 -6.32 -4.76 2.93
C LEU A 4 -5.96 -3.29 3.13
N VAL A 5 -5.15 -2.74 2.23
CA VAL A 5 -4.83 -1.32 2.19
C VAL A 5 -5.55 -0.71 1.00
N THR A 6 -6.34 0.33 1.23
CA THR A 6 -6.93 1.14 0.16
C THR A 6 -6.12 2.41 -0.03
N GLY A 7 -5.89 2.83 -1.28
CA GLY A 7 -5.12 4.06 -1.54
C GLY A 7 -3.61 3.90 -1.23
N GLY A 8 -3.07 2.68 -1.29
CA GLY A 8 -1.68 2.39 -0.94
C GLY A 8 -0.63 2.96 -1.89
N ALA A 9 -1.01 3.49 -3.05
CA ALA A 9 -0.11 4.25 -3.92
C ALA A 9 0.00 5.73 -3.52
N GLY A 10 -0.78 6.21 -2.55
CA GLY A 10 -0.69 7.57 -2.02
C GLY A 10 0.55 7.83 -1.15
N PHE A 11 0.74 9.08 -0.71
CA PHE A 11 1.87 9.46 0.15
C PHE A 11 1.95 8.61 1.42
N ILE A 12 0.88 8.57 2.22
CA ILE A 12 0.85 7.79 3.47
C ILE A 12 0.79 6.28 3.17
N GLY A 13 -0.04 5.89 2.22
CA GLY A 13 -0.27 4.50 1.86
C GLY A 13 1.00 3.76 1.45
N SER A 14 1.85 4.41 0.65
CA SER A 14 3.09 3.82 0.14
C SER A 14 4.11 3.55 1.24
N HIS A 15 4.24 4.46 2.21
CA HIS A 15 5.10 4.28 3.38
C HIS A 15 4.57 3.19 4.31
N LEU A 16 3.25 3.14 4.51
CA LEU A 16 2.61 2.11 5.32
C LEU A 16 2.83 0.72 4.71
N VAL A 17 2.56 0.54 3.41
CA VAL A 17 2.78 -0.74 2.72
C VAL A 17 4.24 -1.17 2.81
N ARG A 18 5.20 -0.26 2.56
CA ARG A 18 6.64 -0.54 2.71
C ARG A 18 6.99 -0.98 4.13
N ARG A 19 6.47 -0.30 5.16
CA ARG A 19 6.73 -0.64 6.55
C ARG A 19 6.15 -2.01 6.91
N LEU A 20 4.91 -2.27 6.53
CA LEU A 20 4.25 -3.56 6.78
C LEU A 20 5.00 -4.73 6.11
N LEU A 21 5.47 -4.55 4.88
CA LEU A 21 6.29 -5.54 4.18
C LEU A 21 7.65 -5.78 4.85
N GLY A 22 8.30 -4.72 5.36
CA GLY A 22 9.62 -4.83 5.98
C GLY A 22 9.61 -5.33 7.42
N SER A 23 8.52 -5.13 8.17
CA SER A 23 8.47 -5.41 9.60
C SER A 23 7.65 -6.66 9.97
N SER A 24 7.02 -7.34 9.01
CA SER A 24 6.09 -8.43 9.33
C SER A 24 5.88 -9.44 8.19
N HIS A 25 5.50 -10.67 8.54
CA HIS A 25 5.05 -11.70 7.58
C HIS A 25 3.54 -11.56 7.27
N HIS A 26 3.04 -10.33 7.13
CA HIS A 26 1.64 -10.10 6.81
C HIS A 26 1.38 -10.31 5.32
N HIS A 27 0.20 -10.86 5.00
CA HIS A 27 -0.25 -10.96 3.62
C HIS A 27 -1.04 -9.70 3.29
N ILE A 28 -0.51 -8.87 2.40
CA ILE A 28 -1.00 -7.51 2.16
C ILE A 28 -1.58 -7.46 0.75
N VAL A 29 -2.80 -6.92 0.63
CA VAL A 29 -3.43 -6.59 -0.65
C VAL A 29 -3.60 -5.09 -0.69
N ASN A 30 -3.01 -4.43 -1.69
CA ASN A 30 -3.22 -3.02 -1.95
C ASN A 30 -4.28 -2.85 -3.05
N LEU A 31 -5.38 -2.15 -2.75
CA LEU A 31 -6.42 -1.77 -3.69
C LEU A 31 -6.36 -0.25 -3.91
N ASP A 32 -6.02 0.17 -5.12
CA ASP A 32 -5.90 1.59 -5.44
C ASP A 32 -6.52 1.88 -6.81
N ALA A 33 -7.25 2.99 -6.89
CA ALA A 33 -7.87 3.48 -8.12
C ALA A 33 -6.93 4.37 -8.94
N LEU A 34 -5.75 4.72 -8.41
CA LEU A 34 -4.68 5.51 -9.04
C LEU A 34 -5.12 6.88 -9.58
N ARG A 35 -6.25 7.43 -9.10
CA ARG A 35 -6.74 8.74 -9.55
C ARG A 35 -5.90 9.92 -9.05
N TYR A 36 -5.42 9.84 -7.82
CA TYR A 36 -4.52 10.85 -7.22
C TYR A 36 -3.04 10.48 -7.41
N SER A 37 -2.74 9.18 -7.34
CA SER A 37 -1.37 8.63 -7.40
C SER A 37 -0.95 8.19 -8.82
N GLY A 38 -1.50 8.81 -9.86
CA GLY A 38 -1.52 8.31 -11.24
C GLY A 38 -0.17 8.17 -11.98
N ASN A 39 0.96 8.21 -11.29
CA ASN A 39 2.27 7.94 -11.87
C ASN A 39 3.05 6.95 -10.99
N LEU A 40 3.14 5.69 -11.44
CA LEU A 40 3.92 4.61 -10.82
C LEU A 40 5.23 4.33 -11.57
N ASN A 41 5.64 5.21 -12.51
CA ASN A 41 6.89 5.07 -13.25
C ASN A 41 8.12 5.34 -12.39
#